data_AF-A0A1G7YSJ8-F1
#
_entry.id   AF-A0A1G7YSJ8-F1
#
_cell.length_a   1.000
_cell.length_b   1.000
_cell.length_c   1.000
_cell.angle_alpha   90.00
_cell.angle_beta   90.00
_cell.angle_gamma   90.00
#
_symmetry.space_group_name_H-M   'P 1'
#
loop_
_entity.id
_entity.type
_entity.pdbx_description
1 polymer ?
#
loop_
_entity_poly.entity_id
_entity_poly.type
_entity_poly.pdbx_seq_one_letter_code
_entity_poly.pdbx_strand_id
1 'polypeptide(L)'
;MMIERQSLELALPGASIGAAAGAMAGGLVLFAGQPIGMAALSALALALPLALFGGVYGLLLGQGVFRPGTFGPTGLFWMAAFPLSRLVQDSLFGTGLTEGVLPFLGYQAMVGLGFAIGFVWLHERLMPHWLVRRAPDNPRAEAVLGIYLQYAHALRARKGGRR
;
A
#
# COMPACT_ATOMS: atom_id res chain seq x y z
N MET A 1 25.22 -7.44 -2.28
CA MET A 1 24.23 -6.60 -2.98
C MET A 1 23.06 -7.36 -3.64
N MET A 2 23.05 -8.71 -3.73
CA MET A 2 21.90 -9.45 -4.33
C MET A 2 20.65 -9.50 -3.44
N ILE A 3 20.83 -9.48 -2.11
CA ILE A 3 19.74 -9.54 -1.12
C ILE A 3 18.84 -8.30 -1.19
N GLU A 4 19.42 -7.12 -1.45
CA GLU A 4 18.66 -5.86 -1.54
C GLU A 4 17.80 -5.80 -2.80
N ARG A 5 18.33 -6.25 -3.95
CA ARG A 5 17.55 -6.27 -5.20
C ARG A 5 16.35 -7.20 -5.10
N GLN A 6 16.53 -8.37 -4.48
CA GLN A 6 15.44 -9.33 -4.25
C GLN A 6 14.38 -8.79 -3.27
N SER A 7 14.79 -8.02 -2.25
CA SER A 7 13.86 -7.28 -1.38
C SER A 7 13.09 -6.22 -2.15
N LEU A 8 13.79 -5.40 -2.95
CA LEU A 8 13.18 -4.29 -3.68
C LEU A 8 12.10 -4.76 -4.66
N GLU A 9 12.29 -5.92 -5.29
CA GLU A 9 11.28 -6.50 -6.17
C GLU A 9 9.96 -6.84 -5.46
N LEU A 10 10.00 -7.13 -4.15
CA LEU A 10 8.82 -7.36 -3.31
C LEU A 10 8.14 -6.05 -2.89
N ALA A 11 8.90 -4.96 -2.80
CA ALA A 11 8.39 -3.63 -2.50
C ALA A 11 7.62 -3.00 -3.69
N LEU A 12 7.98 -3.36 -4.93
CA LEU A 12 7.46 -2.73 -6.14
C LEU A 12 5.92 -2.74 -6.28
N PRO A 13 5.19 -3.85 -6.03
CA PRO A 13 3.75 -3.85 -6.17
C PRO A 13 3.07 -2.90 -5.16
N GLY A 14 3.49 -2.90 -3.90
CA GLY A 14 2.94 -1.99 -2.91
C GLY A 14 3.31 -0.53 -3.18
N ALA A 15 4.56 -0.28 -3.60
CA ALA A 15 5.01 1.06 -3.96
C ALA A 15 4.26 1.64 -5.16
N SER A 16 4.00 0.82 -6.19
CA SER A 16 3.24 1.26 -7.38
C SER A 16 1.79 1.58 -7.07
N ILE A 17 1.13 0.83 -6.17
CA ILE A 17 -0.22 1.16 -5.69
C ILE A 17 -0.22 2.50 -4.94
N GLY A 18 0.75 2.70 -4.04
CA GLY A 18 0.88 3.96 -3.30
C GLY A 18 1.13 5.16 -4.20
N ALA A 19 2.00 5.01 -5.21
CA ALA A 19 2.26 6.04 -6.20
C ALA A 19 1.00 6.36 -7.04
N ALA A 20 0.26 5.34 -7.47
CA ALA A 20 -0.98 5.52 -8.22
C ALA A 20 -2.06 6.24 -7.41
N ALA A 21 -2.18 5.93 -6.11
CA ALA A 21 -3.10 6.62 -5.21
C ALA A 21 -2.75 8.11 -5.04
N GLY A 22 -1.47 8.44 -4.89
CA GLY A 22 -1.02 9.84 -4.85
C GLY A 22 -1.29 10.57 -6.17
N ALA A 23 -1.06 9.91 -7.31
CA ALA A 23 -1.40 10.46 -8.62
C ALA A 23 -2.90 10.76 -8.77
N MET A 24 -3.78 9.86 -8.27
CA MET A 24 -5.22 10.09 -8.25
C MET A 24 -5.59 11.33 -7.42
N ALA A 25 -4.93 11.55 -6.28
CA ALA A 25 -5.15 12.75 -5.47
C ALA A 25 -4.80 14.03 -6.24
N GLY A 26 -3.70 14.04 -7.00
CA GLY A 26 -3.38 15.15 -7.90
C GLY A 26 -4.41 15.35 -9.01
N GLY A 27 -4.93 14.26 -9.58
CA GLY A 27 -6.02 14.30 -10.55
C GLY A 27 -7.29 14.95 -9.99
N LEU A 28 -7.64 14.67 -8.73
CA LEU A 28 -8.75 15.33 -8.05
C LEU A 28 -8.51 16.83 -7.84
N VAL A 29 -7.28 17.23 -7.53
CA VAL A 29 -6.90 18.64 -7.41
C VAL A 29 -7.04 19.36 -8.76
N LEU A 30 -6.60 18.74 -9.85
CA LEU A 30 -6.79 19.29 -11.20
C LEU A 30 -8.27 19.39 -11.57
N PHE A 31 -9.06 18.36 -11.25
CA PHE A 31 -10.51 18.34 -11.47
C PHE A 31 -11.23 19.45 -10.69
N ALA A 32 -10.72 19.80 -9.50
CA ALA A 32 -11.22 20.93 -8.72
C ALA A 32 -10.82 22.31 -9.30
N GLY A 33 -10.25 22.37 -10.51
CA GLY A 33 -9.91 23.60 -11.21
C GLY A 33 -8.60 24.25 -10.75
N GLN A 34 -7.79 23.56 -9.96
CA GLN A 34 -6.51 24.10 -9.49
C GLN A 34 -5.45 24.10 -10.60
N PRO A 35 -4.42 24.98 -10.52
CA PRO A 35 -3.34 25.01 -11.48
C PRO A 35 -2.60 23.67 -11.58
N ILE A 36 -2.13 23.33 -12.79
CA ILE A 36 -1.38 22.08 -13.06
C ILE A 36 -0.18 21.92 -12.11
N GLY A 37 0.55 23.01 -11.84
CA GLY A 37 1.68 22.96 -10.89
C GLY A 37 1.26 22.54 -9.48
N MET A 38 0.10 23.02 -9.02
CA MET A 38 -0.46 22.67 -7.72
C MET A 38 -0.98 21.23 -7.67
N ALA A 39 -1.61 20.77 -8.75
CA ALA A 39 -2.03 19.39 -8.91
C ALA A 39 -0.84 18.42 -8.92
N ALA A 40 0.23 18.77 -9.65
CA ALA A 40 1.46 17.97 -9.72
C ALA A 40 2.18 17.93 -8.36
N LEU A 41 2.29 19.06 -7.66
CA LEU A 41 2.91 19.11 -6.34
C LEU A 41 2.08 18.29 -5.34
N SER A 42 0.75 18.39 -5.40
CA SER A 42 -0.17 17.60 -4.56
C SER A 42 -0.04 16.11 -4.84
N ALA A 43 0.09 15.73 -6.11
CA ALA A 43 0.33 14.35 -6.51
C ALA A 43 1.62 13.81 -5.91
N LEU A 44 2.74 14.52 -6.11
CA LEU A 44 4.06 14.08 -5.67
C LEU A 44 4.18 14.05 -4.14
N ALA A 45 3.65 15.07 -3.47
CA ALA A 45 3.66 15.19 -2.02
C ALA A 45 2.99 14.00 -1.32
N LEU A 46 1.98 13.40 -1.95
CA LEU A 46 1.28 12.23 -1.42
C LEU A 46 1.78 10.91 -2.02
N ALA A 47 2.14 10.89 -3.30
CA ALA A 47 2.62 9.69 -3.99
C ALA A 47 3.92 9.18 -3.40
N LEU A 48 4.86 10.06 -3.02
CA LEU A 48 6.15 9.63 -2.46
C LEU A 48 5.98 8.90 -1.13
N PRO A 49 5.31 9.49 -0.11
CA PRO A 49 5.10 8.81 1.16
C PRO A 49 4.27 7.52 1.01
N LEU A 50 3.20 7.55 0.21
CA LEU A 50 2.37 6.37 0.00
C LEU A 50 3.13 5.25 -0.72
N ALA A 51 3.97 5.58 -1.71
CA ALA A 51 4.82 4.61 -2.39
C ALA A 51 5.87 4.03 -1.43
N LEU A 52 6.45 4.85 -0.57
CA LEU A 52 7.40 4.39 0.45
C LEU A 52 6.73 3.39 1.40
N PHE A 53 5.60 3.77 2.01
CA PHE A 53 4.87 2.89 2.94
C PHE A 53 4.32 1.64 2.24
N GLY A 54 3.82 1.77 1.00
CA GLY A 54 3.42 0.63 0.19
C GLY A 54 4.59 -0.32 -0.08
N GLY A 55 5.79 0.21 -0.34
CA GLY A 55 7.00 -0.58 -0.48
C GLY A 55 7.38 -1.32 0.80
N VAL A 56 7.36 -0.61 1.94
CA VAL A 56 7.61 -1.19 3.28
C VAL A 56 6.61 -2.32 3.57
N TYR A 57 5.34 -2.14 3.20
CA TYR A 57 4.33 -3.19 3.32
C TYR A 57 4.72 -4.46 2.55
N GLY A 58 5.17 -4.31 1.30
CA GLY A 58 5.63 -5.44 0.48
C GLY A 58 6.83 -6.17 1.08
N LEU A 59 7.75 -5.43 1.72
CA LEU A 59 8.89 -6.01 2.45
C LEU A 59 8.44 -6.80 3.70
N LEU A 60 7.54 -6.22 4.50
CA LEU A 60 7.00 -6.85 5.71
C LEU A 60 6.19 -8.11 5.38
N LEU A 61 5.50 -8.12 4.23
CA LEU A 61 4.85 -9.31 3.69
C LEU A 61 5.89 -10.38 3.33
N GLY A 62 6.99 -9.99 2.68
CA GLY A 62 8.10 -10.90 2.36
C GLY A 62 8.79 -11.49 3.58
N GLN A 63 8.77 -10.79 4.71
CA GLN A 63 9.29 -11.28 6.00
C GLN A 63 8.28 -12.13 6.78
N GLY A 64 7.05 -12.28 6.28
CA GLY A 64 5.99 -13.05 6.94
C GLY A 64 5.32 -12.35 8.12
N VAL A 65 5.59 -11.05 8.32
CA VAL A 65 4.91 -10.22 9.34
C VAL A 65 3.44 -10.05 8.96
N PHE A 66 3.18 -9.80 7.67
CA PHE A 66 1.83 -9.80 7.12
C PHE A 66 1.50 -11.17 6.52
N ARG A 67 0.25 -11.59 6.69
CA ARG A 67 -0.29 -12.81 6.09
C ARG A 67 -1.31 -12.45 5.01
N PRO A 68 -1.27 -13.12 3.84
CA PRO A 68 -2.32 -12.98 2.84
C PRO A 68 -3.71 -13.22 3.44
N GLY A 69 -4.70 -12.42 3.05
CA GLY A 69 -6.09 -12.53 3.51
C GLY A 69 -6.36 -11.97 4.91
N THR A 70 -5.38 -11.36 5.59
CA THR A 70 -5.58 -10.79 6.94
C THR A 70 -5.60 -9.27 6.88
N PHE A 71 -6.75 -8.65 7.19
CA PHE A 71 -6.87 -7.19 7.21
C PHE A 71 -6.31 -6.55 8.48
N GLY A 72 -6.43 -7.18 9.65
CA GLY A 72 -6.15 -6.54 10.95
C GLY A 72 -4.78 -5.84 11.04
N PRO A 73 -3.66 -6.56 10.83
CA PRO A 73 -2.33 -5.95 10.86
C PRO A 73 -2.13 -4.87 9.79
N THR A 74 -2.71 -5.05 8.61
CA THR A 74 -2.61 -4.09 7.50
C THR A 74 -3.40 -2.81 7.79
N GLY A 75 -4.59 -2.94 8.39
CA GLY A 75 -5.40 -1.82 8.84
C GLY A 75 -4.65 -0.99 9.88
N LEU A 76 -4.04 -1.64 10.88
CA LEU A 76 -3.21 -0.96 11.88
C LEU A 76 -2.00 -0.25 11.27
N PHE A 77 -1.32 -0.88 10.31
CA PHE A 77 -0.22 -0.26 9.57
C PHE A 77 -0.67 1.01 8.86
N TRP A 78 -1.79 0.95 8.12
CA TRP A 78 -2.30 2.09 7.37
C TRP A 78 -2.97 3.16 8.25
N MET A 79 -3.48 2.80 9.43
CA MET A 79 -3.94 3.77 10.44
C MET A 79 -2.82 4.72 10.89
N ALA A 80 -1.55 4.30 10.82
CA ALA A 80 -0.41 5.16 11.10
C ALA A 80 0.19 5.75 9.80
N ALA A 81 0.44 4.91 8.79
CA ALA A 81 1.12 5.31 7.56
C ALA A 81 0.34 6.36 6.75
N PHE A 82 -0.99 6.27 6.71
CA PHE A 82 -1.82 7.19 5.94
C PHE A 82 -1.86 8.59 6.57
N PRO A 83 -2.14 8.76 7.88
CA PRO A 83 -2.02 10.07 8.54
C PRO A 83 -0.64 10.69 8.42
N LEU A 84 0.43 9.90 8.55
CA LEU A 84 1.80 10.41 8.38
C LEU A 84 2.04 10.92 6.96
N SER A 85 1.58 10.18 5.95
CA SER A 85 1.66 10.62 4.54
C SER A 85 0.90 11.93 4.32
N ARG A 86 -0.29 12.04 4.92
CA ARG A 86 -1.12 13.25 4.85
C ARG A 86 -0.52 14.41 5.62
N LEU A 87 0.16 14.16 6.74
CA LEU A 87 0.86 15.18 7.51
C LEU A 87 2.05 15.74 6.71
N VAL A 88 2.81 14.89 6.02
CA VAL A 88 3.87 15.33 5.10
C VAL A 88 3.30 16.18 3.99
N GLN A 89 2.21 15.73 3.36
CA GLN A 89 1.53 16.53 2.34
C GLN A 89 1.05 17.88 2.90
N ASP A 90 0.40 17.89 4.05
CA ASP A 90 -0.12 19.11 4.65
C ASP A 90 0.98 20.08 5.06
N SER A 91 2.13 19.60 5.53
CA SER A 91 3.27 20.45 5.88
C SER A 91 3.81 21.29 4.72
N LEU A 92 3.54 20.87 3.47
CA LEU A 92 3.94 21.59 2.26
C LEU A 92 2.91 22.65 1.82
N PHE A 93 1.65 22.53 2.25
CA PHE A 93 0.54 23.39 1.82
C PHE A 93 -0.05 24.24 2.94
N GLY A 94 0.09 23.82 4.19
CA GLY A 94 -0.32 24.55 5.40
C GLY A 94 -1.82 24.69 5.60
N THR A 95 -2.66 23.81 5.03
CA THR A 95 -4.12 24.02 4.95
C THR A 95 -4.95 23.16 5.90
N GLY A 96 -4.41 22.09 6.49
CA GLY A 96 -5.20 21.07 7.20
C GLY A 96 -5.02 21.00 8.71
N LEU A 97 -4.13 21.81 9.30
CA LEU A 97 -3.80 21.80 10.73
C LEU A 97 -4.54 22.85 11.58
N THR A 98 -5.60 23.47 11.05
CA THR A 98 -6.34 24.56 11.71
C THR A 98 -6.92 24.19 13.07
N GLU A 99 -7.38 22.95 13.25
CA GLU A 99 -7.92 22.41 14.51
C GLU A 99 -6.86 21.71 15.37
N GLY A 100 -5.60 21.70 14.92
CA GLY A 100 -4.47 21.04 15.58
C GLY A 100 -4.13 19.66 15.00
N VAL A 101 -2.95 19.16 15.39
CA VAL A 101 -2.36 17.93 14.83
C VAL A 101 -3.12 16.68 15.24
N LEU A 102 -3.60 16.59 16.49
CA LEU A 102 -4.26 15.38 16.99
C LEU A 102 -5.62 15.11 16.31
N PRO A 103 -6.54 16.09 16.19
CA PRO A 103 -7.79 15.90 15.44
C PRO A 103 -7.54 15.53 13.98
N PHE A 104 -6.57 16.16 13.34
CA PHE A 104 -6.15 15.82 11.98
C PHE A 104 -5.72 14.36 11.87
N LEU A 105 -4.81 13.90 12.72
CA LEU A 105 -4.33 12.52 12.70
C LEU A 105 -5.46 11.52 12.98
N GLY A 106 -6.36 11.82 13.91
CA GLY A 106 -7.52 10.97 14.21
C GLY A 106 -8.46 10.82 13.02
N TYR A 107 -8.82 11.93 12.36
CA TYR A 107 -9.65 11.91 11.15
C TYR A 107 -8.96 11.15 10.01
N GLN A 108 -7.68 11.44 9.75
CA GLN A 108 -6.93 10.76 8.70
C GLN A 108 -6.77 9.26 9.00
N ALA A 109 -6.72 8.84 10.27
CA ALA A 109 -6.62 7.42 10.62
C ALA A 109 -7.91 6.67 10.26
N MET A 110 -9.07 7.30 10.49
CA MET A 110 -10.36 6.76 10.05
C MET A 110 -10.44 6.65 8.52
N VAL A 111 -10.03 7.70 7.79
CA VAL A 111 -9.98 7.68 6.32
C VAL A 111 -8.98 6.62 5.82
N GLY A 112 -7.85 6.49 6.52
CA GLY A 112 -6.79 5.54 6.23
C GLY A 112 -7.24 4.08 6.30
N LEU A 113 -8.24 3.74 7.12
CA LEU A 113 -8.84 2.40 7.12
C LEU A 113 -9.56 2.09 5.80
N GLY A 114 -10.30 3.05 5.24
CA GLY A 114 -10.92 2.90 3.93
C GLY A 114 -9.88 2.72 2.82
N PHE A 115 -8.81 3.51 2.87
CA PHE A 115 -7.65 3.35 1.99
C PHE A 115 -7.01 1.96 2.13
N ALA A 116 -6.84 1.47 3.36
CA ALA A 116 -6.24 0.17 3.64
C ALA A 116 -7.02 -0.97 2.98
N ILE A 117 -8.35 -0.91 2.98
CA ILE A 117 -9.21 -1.92 2.34
C ILE A 117 -8.94 -1.95 0.83
N GLY A 118 -8.96 -0.79 0.18
CA GLY A 118 -8.68 -0.69 -1.26
C GLY A 118 -7.26 -1.12 -1.61
N PHE A 119 -6.29 -0.72 -0.78
CA PHE A 119 -4.89 -1.11 -0.94
C PHE A 119 -4.71 -2.62 -0.85
N VAL A 120 -5.25 -3.27 0.19
CA VAL A 120 -5.18 -4.72 0.36
C VAL A 120 -5.81 -5.44 -0.82
N TRP A 121 -7.00 -5.01 -1.23
CA TRP A 121 -7.71 -5.61 -2.36
C TRP A 121 -6.88 -5.56 -3.64
N LEU A 122 -6.33 -4.39 -3.98
CA LEU A 122 -5.54 -4.22 -5.19
C LEU A 122 -4.20 -4.96 -5.09
N HIS A 123 -3.58 -4.93 -3.91
CA HIS A 123 -2.33 -5.63 -3.63
C HIS A 123 -2.50 -7.15 -3.76
N GLU A 124 -3.57 -7.74 -3.22
CA GLU A 124 -3.86 -9.16 -3.36
C GLU A 124 -4.18 -9.56 -4.81
N ARG A 125 -4.71 -8.63 -5.61
CA ARG A 125 -4.93 -8.86 -7.05
C ARG A 125 -3.62 -8.83 -7.85
N LEU A 126 -2.74 -7.88 -7.55
CA LEU A 126 -1.51 -7.63 -8.31
C LEU A 126 -0.34 -8.52 -7.88
N MET A 127 -0.18 -8.74 -6.57
CA MET A 127 0.98 -9.43 -5.99
C MET A 127 1.18 -10.86 -6.55
N PRO A 128 0.16 -11.75 -6.63
CA PRO A 128 0.35 -13.10 -7.16
C PRO A 128 0.86 -13.11 -8.61
N HIS A 129 0.30 -12.25 -9.46
CA HIS A 129 0.74 -12.13 -10.87
C HIS A 129 2.18 -11.62 -10.98
N TRP A 130 2.56 -10.70 -10.10
CA TRP A 130 3.93 -10.20 -10.03
C TRP A 130 4.90 -11.29 -9.55
N LEU A 131 4.55 -12.02 -8.49
CA LEU A 131 5.37 -13.09 -7.94
C LEU A 131 5.57 -14.24 -8.94
N VAL A 132 4.54 -14.65 -9.68
CA VAL A 132 4.68 -15.69 -10.73
C VAL A 132 5.70 -15.29 -11.79
N ARG A 133 5.76 -14.01 -12.17
CA ARG A 133 6.74 -13.51 -13.14
C ARG A 133 8.16 -13.42 -12.58
N ARG A 134 8.32 -13.25 -11.26
CA ARG A 134 9.61 -13.03 -10.61
C ARG A 134 10.18 -14.25 -9.89
N ALA A 135 9.35 -15.26 -9.58
CA ALA A 135 9.77 -16.47 -8.89
C ALA A 135 10.96 -17.20 -9.55
N PRO A 136 11.08 -17.30 -10.90
CA PRO A 136 12.23 -17.96 -11.52
C PRO A 136 13.57 -17.30 -11.20
N ASP A 137 13.59 -15.98 -11.01
CA ASP A 137 14.81 -15.18 -10.84
C ASP A 137 15.02 -14.72 -9.38
N ASN A 138 14.04 -14.97 -8.50
CA ASN A 138 14.03 -14.46 -7.13
C ASN A 138 13.49 -15.50 -6.12
N PRO A 139 14.37 -16.13 -5.33
CA PRO A 139 13.98 -17.17 -4.35
C PRO A 139 13.09 -16.63 -3.23
N ARG A 140 13.11 -15.32 -2.93
CA ARG A 140 12.18 -14.73 -1.98
C ARG A 140 10.78 -14.58 -2.57
N ALA A 141 10.69 -14.22 -3.85
CA ALA A 141 9.40 -14.17 -4.54
C ALA A 141 8.78 -15.57 -4.62
N GLU A 142 9.60 -16.60 -4.85
CA GLU A 142 9.16 -18.00 -4.81
C GLU A 142 8.64 -18.42 -3.42
N ALA A 143 9.37 -18.08 -2.35
CA ALA A 143 8.93 -18.37 -0.98
C ALA A 143 7.58 -17.71 -0.65
N VAL A 144 7.40 -16.44 -1.01
CA VAL A 144 6.13 -15.73 -0.80
C VAL A 144 5.01 -16.32 -1.66
N LEU A 145 5.30 -16.68 -2.93
CA LEU A 145 4.34 -17.35 -3.79
C LEU A 145 3.88 -18.69 -3.20
N GLY A 146 4.80 -19.45 -2.60
CA GLY A 146 4.50 -20.68 -1.87
C GLY A 146 3.46 -20.47 -0.76
N ILE A 147 3.58 -19.38 0.01
CA ILE A 147 2.59 -19.02 1.06
C ILE A 147 1.22 -18.74 0.44
N TYR A 148 1.17 -18.00 -0.67
CA TYR A 148 -0.09 -17.73 -1.39
C TYR A 148 -0.74 -19.01 -1.93
N LEU A 149 0.04 -19.95 -2.48
CA LEU A 149 -0.46 -21.23 -2.99
C LEU A 149 -0.99 -22.11 -1.86
N GLN A 150 -0.27 -22.23 -0.74
CA GLN A 150 -0.71 -22.97 0.44
C GLN A 150 -2.05 -22.43 0.96
N TYR A 151 -2.19 -21.10 1.03
CA TYR A 151 -3.44 -20.45 1.43
C TYR A 151 -4.59 -20.77 0.47
N ALA A 152 -4.35 -20.71 -0.84
CA ALA A 152 -5.34 -21.06 -1.86
C ALA A 152 -5.78 -22.53 -1.76
N HIS A 153 -4.85 -23.46 -1.52
CA HIS A 153 -5.14 -24.88 -1.30
C HIS A 153 -6.00 -25.08 -0.04
N ALA A 154 -5.66 -24.41 1.07
CA ALA A 154 -6.44 -24.48 2.31
C ALA A 154 -7.88 -23.94 2.12
N LEU A 155 -8.05 -22.85 1.37
CA LEU A 155 -9.38 -22.30 1.05
C LEU A 155 -10.21 -23.28 0.19
N ARG A 156 -9.56 -23.91 -0.80
CA ARG A 156 -10.21 -24.87 -1.70
C ARG A 156 -10.64 -26.14 -0.97
N ALA A 157 -9.81 -26.65 -0.06
CA ALA A 157 -10.14 -27.79 0.80
C ALA A 157 -11.37 -27.51 1.67
N ARG A 158 -11.46 -26.32 2.27
CA ARG A 158 -12.64 -25.89 3.05
C ARG A 158 -13.92 -25.77 2.21
N LYS A 159 -13.80 -25.36 0.94
CA LYS A 159 -14.94 -25.25 0.02
C LYS A 159 -15.38 -26.62 -0.51
N GLY A 160 -14.46 -27.58 -0.63
CA GLY A 160 -14.74 -28.95 -1.08
C GLY A 160 -15.46 -29.81 -0.04
N GLY A 161 -15.19 -29.62 1.26
CA GLY A 161 -15.85 -30.36 2.35
C GLY A 161 -17.25 -29.86 2.73
N ARG A 162 -17.82 -28.92 1.97
CA ARG A 162 -19.14 -28.30 2.22
C ARG A 162 -20.18 -28.72 1.17
N ARG A 163 -19.93 -29.81 0.46
CA ARG A 163 -20.85 -30.47 -0.48
C ARG A 163 -21.22 -31.85 0.01
#